data_AF-A0A970QVU4-F1
#
_entry.id   AF-A0A970QVU4-F1
#
_cell.length_a   1.000
_cell.length_b   1.000
_cell.length_c   1.000
_cell.angle_alpha   90.00
_cell.angle_beta   90.00
_cell.angle_gamma   90.00
#
_symmetry.space_group_name_H-M   'P 1'
#
loop_
_entity.id
_entity.type
_entity.pdbx_description
1 polymer ?
#
loop_
_entity_poly.entity_id
_entity_poly.type
_entity_poly.pdbx_seq_one_letter_code
_entity_poly.pdbx_strand_id
1 'polypeptide(L)'
;MKYISRAVDRFCAKHPRFGISNLMLFIIIGQGIVFLFSRMDTTGLLNNFLRFIPHLILQGQLWRLITFIFVPGTNNLFLLAISLYFYYFVGGALERQWGAGKFTIFYFSGVLLTIIFGMVLGLTTNSIYVLFLNSHYLNLSMFFAFAALYPETRLLLFFIIPVKVKWLAYFNAALFLYEMIMNPFPLSLLPLIAVLNFLIFCGDIIFASLGMMRRKYSRQAINFKKATKHVTRNQVSRPSAPYRRKCAVCGRTDKDNPNLEFRYCSRCAGYHCFCIDHINSHIHFVE
;
A
#
# COMPACT_ATOMS: atom_id res chain seq x y z
N MET A 1 -6.21 2.34 15.50
CA MET A 1 -5.89 2.05 14.09
C MET A 1 -4.44 1.58 13.87
N LYS A 2 -3.40 2.27 14.39
CA LYS A 2 -1.99 1.83 14.31
C LYS A 2 -1.67 0.38 14.73
N TYR A 3 -2.45 -0.22 15.62
CA TYR A 3 -2.18 -1.59 16.09
C TYR A 3 -2.52 -2.63 15.02
N ILE A 4 -3.66 -2.47 14.33
CA ILE A 4 -4.14 -3.41 13.30
C ILE A 4 -3.24 -3.33 12.08
N SER A 5 -2.92 -2.12 11.59
CA SER A 5 -2.00 -1.94 10.45
C SER A 5 -0.64 -2.57 10.73
N ARG A 6 -0.06 -2.35 11.92
CA ARG A 6 1.20 -2.97 12.34
C ARG A 6 1.11 -4.47 12.62
N ALA A 7 -0.06 -4.99 12.98
CA ALA A 7 -0.28 -6.42 13.17
C ALA A 7 -0.33 -7.12 11.81
N VAL A 8 -1.03 -6.53 10.84
CA VAL A 8 -1.05 -6.99 9.45
C VAL A 8 0.35 -6.93 8.84
N ASP A 9 1.08 -5.82 9.02
CA ASP A 9 2.46 -5.70 8.50
C ASP A 9 3.39 -6.75 9.14
N ARG A 10 3.25 -7.02 10.45
CA ARG A 10 4.00 -8.09 11.13
C ARG A 10 3.61 -9.48 10.66
N PHE A 11 2.34 -9.72 10.38
CA PHE A 11 1.84 -10.99 9.86
C PHE A 11 2.38 -11.26 8.45
N CYS A 12 2.29 -10.26 7.55
CA CYS A 12 2.84 -10.36 6.20
C CYS A 12 4.37 -10.55 6.21
N ALA A 13 5.09 -9.90 7.16
CA ALA A 13 6.53 -10.12 7.32
C ALA A 13 6.87 -11.54 7.79
N LYS A 14 6.03 -12.16 8.63
CA LYS A 14 6.21 -13.53 9.11
C LYS A 14 5.80 -14.59 8.08
N HIS A 15 4.84 -14.28 7.20
CA HIS A 15 4.36 -15.19 6.17
C HIS A 15 4.57 -14.62 4.77
N PRO A 16 5.79 -14.68 4.21
CA PRO A 16 6.13 -14.08 2.93
C PRO A 16 5.42 -14.72 1.72
N ARG A 17 4.93 -15.96 1.88
CA ARG A 17 4.12 -16.67 0.86
C ARG A 17 2.61 -16.41 0.99
N PHE A 18 2.19 -15.64 2.00
CA PHE A 18 0.77 -15.34 2.20
C PHE A 18 0.36 -14.15 1.33
N GLY A 19 -0.53 -14.39 0.37
CA GLY A 19 -1.04 -13.37 -0.55
C GLY A 19 -1.23 -13.95 -1.95
N ILE A 20 -2.37 -13.65 -2.56
CA ILE A 20 -2.64 -14.05 -3.93
C ILE A 20 -2.09 -12.96 -4.83
N SER A 21 -1.02 -13.28 -5.57
CA SER A 21 -0.47 -12.36 -6.57
C SER A 21 -1.50 -12.13 -7.69
N ASN A 22 -1.67 -10.88 -8.09
CA ASN A 22 -2.66 -10.45 -9.08
C ASN A 22 -4.10 -10.82 -8.70
N LEU A 23 -4.45 -10.75 -7.41
CA LEU A 23 -5.81 -11.05 -6.93
C LEU A 23 -6.88 -10.31 -7.74
N MET A 24 -6.66 -9.02 -8.02
CA MET A 24 -7.63 -8.21 -8.76
C MET A 24 -7.83 -8.71 -10.21
N LEU A 25 -6.80 -9.28 -10.84
CA LEU A 25 -6.92 -9.87 -12.18
C LEU A 25 -7.91 -11.03 -12.19
N PHE A 26 -7.80 -11.96 -11.22
CA PHE A 26 -8.71 -13.09 -11.11
C PHE A 26 -10.17 -12.65 -10.92
N ILE A 27 -10.37 -11.62 -10.10
CA ILE A 27 -11.71 -11.08 -9.82
C ILE A 27 -12.31 -10.44 -11.07
N ILE A 28 -11.51 -9.73 -11.84
CA ILE A 28 -11.94 -9.06 -13.07
C ILE A 28 -12.25 -10.06 -14.17
N ILE A 29 -11.41 -11.09 -14.33
CA ILE A 29 -11.69 -12.20 -15.26
C ILE A 29 -13.00 -12.89 -14.87
N GLY A 30 -13.21 -13.16 -13.57
CA GLY A 30 -14.46 -13.74 -13.08
C GLY A 30 -15.68 -12.86 -13.36
N GLN A 31 -15.58 -11.54 -13.15
CA GLN A 31 -16.64 -10.59 -13.51
C GLN A 31 -16.94 -10.58 -15.01
N GLY A 32 -15.90 -10.65 -15.85
CA GLY A 32 -16.05 -10.75 -17.31
C GLY A 32 -16.77 -12.03 -17.74
N ILE A 33 -16.40 -13.17 -17.15
CA ILE A 33 -17.04 -14.47 -17.40
C ILE A 33 -18.51 -14.45 -16.98
N VAL A 34 -18.80 -13.98 -15.75
CA VAL A 34 -20.18 -13.87 -15.24
C VAL A 34 -21.02 -12.92 -16.11
N PHE A 35 -20.43 -11.82 -16.57
CA PHE A 35 -21.11 -10.92 -17.50
C PHE A 35 -21.45 -11.61 -18.82
N LEU A 36 -20.50 -12.32 -19.44
CA LEU A 36 -20.74 -13.04 -20.69
C LEU A 36 -21.87 -14.07 -20.55
N PHE A 37 -21.82 -14.90 -19.52
CA PHE A 37 -22.88 -15.87 -19.25
C PHE A 37 -24.22 -15.19 -18.94
N SER A 38 -24.22 -14.07 -18.21
CA SER A 38 -25.43 -13.30 -17.94
C SER A 38 -26.01 -12.62 -19.19
N ARG A 39 -25.26 -12.48 -20.28
CA ARG A 39 -25.78 -11.99 -21.58
C ARG A 39 -26.35 -13.11 -22.44
N MET A 40 -25.86 -14.33 -22.26
CA MET A 40 -26.43 -15.53 -22.90
C MET A 40 -27.73 -15.96 -22.21
N ASP A 41 -27.83 -15.74 -20.90
CA ASP A 41 -29.04 -16.00 -20.13
C ASP A 41 -30.07 -14.88 -20.31
N THR A 42 -31.13 -15.14 -21.10
CA THR A 42 -32.26 -14.23 -21.31
C THR A 42 -33.23 -14.19 -20.13
N THR A 43 -33.13 -15.13 -19.18
CA THR A 43 -34.06 -15.27 -18.05
C THR A 43 -33.59 -14.55 -16.79
N GLY A 44 -32.31 -14.20 -16.70
CA GLY A 44 -31.73 -13.55 -15.52
C GLY A 44 -31.56 -14.47 -14.31
N LEU A 45 -31.78 -15.78 -14.47
CA LEU A 45 -31.65 -16.79 -13.43
C LEU A 45 -30.22 -16.87 -12.89
N LEU A 46 -29.21 -16.77 -13.75
CA LEU A 46 -27.80 -16.83 -13.37
C LEU A 46 -27.43 -15.67 -12.43
N ASN A 47 -27.88 -14.46 -12.76
CA ASN A 47 -27.63 -13.29 -11.93
C ASN A 47 -28.34 -13.44 -10.57
N ASN A 48 -29.59 -13.93 -10.56
CA ASN A 48 -30.32 -14.22 -9.33
C ASN A 48 -29.67 -15.34 -8.49
N PHE A 49 -29.04 -16.32 -9.12
CA PHE A 49 -28.35 -17.43 -8.43
C PHE A 49 -27.03 -17.00 -7.76
N LEU A 50 -26.33 -16.02 -8.36
CA LEU A 50 -25.03 -15.55 -7.90
C LEU A 50 -25.09 -14.38 -6.91
N ARG A 51 -26.19 -13.62 -6.92
CA ARG A 51 -26.38 -12.46 -6.04
C ARG A 51 -26.40 -12.82 -4.56
N PHE A 52 -26.05 -11.85 -3.73
CA PHE A 52 -26.11 -11.97 -2.29
C PHE A 52 -27.56 -11.88 -1.80
N ILE A 53 -28.09 -12.98 -1.25
CA ILE A 53 -29.47 -13.05 -0.74
C ILE A 53 -29.45 -13.69 0.65
N PRO A 54 -29.60 -12.90 1.74
CA PRO A 54 -29.45 -13.39 3.12
C PRO A 54 -30.38 -14.54 3.50
N HIS A 55 -31.66 -14.48 3.10
CA HIS A 55 -32.61 -15.53 3.45
C HIS A 55 -32.25 -16.88 2.80
N LEU A 56 -31.75 -16.88 1.55
CA LEU A 56 -31.29 -18.09 0.87
C LEU A 56 -29.96 -18.61 1.42
N ILE A 57 -29.09 -17.72 1.89
CA ILE A 57 -27.85 -18.09 2.57
C ILE A 57 -28.16 -18.89 3.84
N LEU A 58 -29.15 -18.44 4.63
CA LEU A 58 -29.60 -19.15 5.83
C LEU A 58 -30.25 -20.50 5.51
N GLN A 59 -30.79 -20.67 4.30
CA GLN A 59 -31.31 -21.94 3.79
C GLN A 59 -30.22 -22.88 3.22
N GLY A 60 -28.94 -22.51 3.34
CA GLY A 60 -27.81 -23.37 2.96
C GLY A 60 -27.10 -22.99 1.66
N GLN A 61 -27.49 -21.89 0.98
CA GLN A 61 -26.82 -21.44 -0.25
C GLN A 61 -25.54 -20.64 0.03
N LEU A 62 -24.53 -21.31 0.60
CA LEU A 62 -23.29 -20.68 1.09
C LEU A 62 -22.41 -20.07 -0.02
N TRP A 63 -22.52 -20.55 -1.26
CA TRP A 63 -21.74 -20.01 -2.39
C TRP A 63 -22.00 -18.50 -2.62
N ARG A 64 -23.19 -18.01 -2.27
CA ARG A 64 -23.59 -16.61 -2.38
C ARG A 64 -22.71 -15.65 -1.57
N LEU A 65 -22.02 -16.15 -0.56
CA LEU A 65 -21.03 -15.40 0.22
C LEU A 65 -19.78 -15.05 -0.58
N ILE A 66 -19.52 -15.74 -1.70
CA ILE A 66 -18.33 -15.56 -2.52
C ILE A 66 -18.73 -15.05 -3.91
N THR A 67 -19.82 -15.59 -4.48
CA THR A 67 -20.20 -15.31 -5.88
C THR A 67 -20.60 -13.86 -6.13
N PHE A 68 -21.11 -13.14 -5.13
CA PHE A 68 -21.57 -11.77 -5.27
C PHE A 68 -20.46 -10.81 -5.74
N ILE A 69 -19.20 -11.13 -5.43
CA ILE A 69 -18.02 -10.34 -5.81
C ILE A 69 -17.84 -10.33 -7.33
N PHE A 70 -18.25 -11.42 -8.00
CA PHE A 70 -18.13 -11.58 -9.44
C PHE A 70 -19.36 -11.07 -10.20
N VAL A 71 -20.41 -10.62 -9.51
CA VAL A 71 -21.59 -10.06 -10.16
C VAL A 71 -21.29 -8.61 -10.58
N PRO A 72 -21.33 -8.29 -11.88
CA PRO A 72 -21.06 -6.94 -12.36
C PRO A 72 -22.20 -5.99 -11.98
N GLY A 73 -21.85 -4.77 -11.55
CA GLY A 73 -22.82 -3.74 -11.20
C GLY A 73 -23.49 -3.04 -12.40
N THR A 74 -23.11 -3.37 -13.63
CA THR A 74 -23.59 -2.69 -14.84
C THR A 74 -23.93 -3.68 -15.95
N ASN A 75 -25.04 -3.45 -16.67
CA ASN A 75 -25.43 -4.28 -17.81
C ASN A 75 -24.80 -3.81 -19.15
N ASN A 76 -24.15 -2.64 -19.16
CA ASN A 76 -23.55 -2.06 -20.35
C ASN A 76 -22.13 -2.58 -20.56
N LEU A 77 -21.88 -3.30 -21.66
CA LEU A 77 -20.57 -3.89 -21.98
C LEU A 77 -19.45 -2.83 -22.02
N PHE A 78 -19.71 -1.69 -22.66
CA PHE A 78 -18.72 -0.60 -22.76
C PHE A 78 -18.33 -0.05 -21.39
N LEU A 79 -19.33 0.24 -20.55
CA LEU A 79 -19.10 0.77 -19.21
C LEU A 79 -18.40 -0.25 -18.32
N LEU A 80 -18.81 -1.52 -18.42
CA LEU A 80 -18.17 -2.63 -17.73
C LEU A 80 -16.70 -2.76 -18.12
N ALA A 81 -16.37 -2.74 -19.41
CA ALA A 81 -14.98 -2.84 -19.87
C ALA A 81 -14.11 -1.71 -19.29
N ILE A 82 -14.64 -0.48 -19.28
CA ILE A 82 -13.96 0.68 -18.68
C ILE A 82 -13.79 0.49 -17.17
N SER A 83 -14.83 0.07 -16.46
CA SER A 83 -14.78 -0.19 -15.02
C SER A 83 -13.79 -1.30 -14.67
N LEU A 84 -13.78 -2.40 -15.41
CA LEU A 84 -12.85 -3.52 -15.23
C LEU A 84 -11.40 -3.06 -15.46
N TYR A 85 -11.12 -2.34 -16.56
CA TYR A 85 -9.79 -1.78 -16.79
C TYR A 85 -9.36 -0.85 -15.64
N PHE A 86 -10.27 0.02 -15.20
CA PHE A 86 -10.01 0.94 -14.11
C PHE A 86 -9.68 0.22 -12.80
N TYR A 87 -10.47 -0.77 -12.41
CA TYR A 87 -10.22 -1.54 -11.19
C TYR A 87 -8.98 -2.42 -11.29
N TYR A 88 -8.64 -2.93 -12.47
CA TYR A 88 -7.37 -3.62 -12.69
C TYR A 88 -6.19 -2.68 -12.44
N PHE A 89 -6.23 -1.49 -13.03
CA PHE A 89 -5.18 -0.48 -12.85
C PHE A 89 -5.02 -0.08 -11.38
N VAL A 90 -6.13 0.25 -10.73
CA VAL A 90 -6.16 0.65 -9.32
C VAL A 90 -5.66 -0.49 -8.43
N GLY A 91 -6.19 -1.71 -8.62
CA GLY A 91 -5.81 -2.87 -7.83
C GLY A 91 -4.36 -3.27 -8.00
N GLY A 92 -3.85 -3.29 -9.23
CA GLY A 92 -2.43 -3.54 -9.48
C GLY A 92 -1.53 -2.48 -8.85
N ALA A 93 -1.94 -1.21 -8.84
CA ALA A 93 -1.16 -0.15 -8.19
C ALA A 93 -1.10 -0.30 -6.67
N LEU A 94 -2.23 -0.63 -6.03
CA LEU A 94 -2.29 -0.91 -4.59
C LEU A 94 -1.49 -2.17 -4.22
N GLU A 95 -1.61 -3.25 -5.01
CA GLU A 95 -0.89 -4.49 -4.76
C GLU A 95 0.63 -4.30 -4.85
N ARG A 96 1.11 -3.51 -5.83
CA ARG A 96 2.54 -3.16 -5.94
C ARG A 96 3.03 -2.30 -4.76
N GLN A 97 2.20 -1.39 -4.26
CA GLN A 97 2.58 -0.48 -3.17
C GLN A 97 2.58 -1.17 -1.80
N TRP A 98 1.68 -2.13 -1.57
CA TRP A 98 1.49 -2.79 -0.27
C TRP A 98 2.06 -4.21 -0.20
N GLY A 99 2.30 -4.84 -1.34
CA GLY A 99 2.57 -6.27 -1.45
C GLY A 99 1.29 -7.10 -1.49
N ALA A 100 1.38 -8.29 -2.09
CA ALA A 100 0.25 -9.20 -2.31
C ALA A 100 -0.48 -9.59 -1.02
N GLY A 101 0.24 -9.84 0.07
CA GLY A 101 -0.36 -10.27 1.35
C GLY A 101 -1.27 -9.22 1.98
N LYS A 102 -0.79 -7.98 2.10
CA LYS A 102 -1.57 -6.89 2.70
C LYS A 102 -2.76 -6.51 1.83
N PHE A 103 -2.59 -6.53 0.51
CA PHE A 103 -3.68 -6.30 -0.43
C PHE A 103 -4.77 -7.38 -0.32
N THR A 104 -4.37 -8.65 -0.22
CA THR A 104 -5.28 -9.79 -0.04
C THR A 104 -6.10 -9.65 1.24
N ILE A 105 -5.45 -9.31 2.37
CA ILE A 105 -6.13 -9.09 3.65
C ILE A 105 -7.10 -7.91 3.58
N PHE A 106 -6.68 -6.80 2.95
CA PHE A 106 -7.54 -5.64 2.75
C PHE A 106 -8.80 -6.00 1.95
N TYR A 107 -8.64 -6.76 0.87
CA TYR A 107 -9.76 -7.17 0.02
C TYR A 107 -10.72 -8.10 0.77
N PHE A 108 -10.21 -9.16 1.40
CA PHE A 108 -11.04 -10.10 2.17
C PHE A 108 -11.68 -9.47 3.41
N SER A 109 -11.00 -8.53 4.08
CA SER A 109 -11.59 -7.72 5.15
C SER A 109 -12.80 -6.94 4.66
N GLY A 110 -12.68 -6.32 3.48
CA GLY A 110 -13.82 -5.65 2.84
C GLY A 110 -14.97 -6.61 2.56
N VAL A 111 -14.66 -7.79 2.01
CA VAL A 111 -15.67 -8.81 1.68
C VAL A 111 -16.40 -9.26 2.93
N LEU A 112 -15.65 -9.55 3.99
CA LEU A 112 -16.20 -9.97 5.27
C LEU A 112 -17.09 -8.89 5.89
N LEU A 113 -16.67 -7.63 5.84
CA LEU A 113 -17.48 -6.50 6.31
C LEU A 113 -18.78 -6.37 5.51
N THR A 114 -18.71 -6.51 4.18
CA THR A 114 -19.90 -6.50 3.30
C THR A 114 -20.84 -7.66 3.63
N ILE A 115 -20.32 -8.87 3.89
CA ILE A 115 -21.14 -10.02 4.28
C ILE A 115 -21.85 -9.77 5.61
N ILE A 116 -21.13 -9.31 6.64
CA ILE A 116 -21.72 -9.04 7.96
C ILE A 116 -22.84 -8.00 7.85
N PHE A 117 -22.55 -6.86 7.22
CA PHE A 117 -23.56 -5.82 7.03
C PHE A 117 -24.74 -6.31 6.19
N GLY A 118 -24.47 -7.04 5.11
CA GLY A 118 -25.50 -7.59 4.25
C GLY A 118 -26.43 -8.57 4.98
N MET A 119 -25.88 -9.42 5.84
CA MET A 119 -26.67 -10.32 6.69
C MET A 119 -27.54 -9.56 7.68
N VAL A 120 -26.96 -8.58 8.40
CA VAL A 120 -27.69 -7.76 9.38
C VAL A 120 -28.83 -6.99 8.72
N LEU A 121 -28.57 -6.34 7.59
CA LEU A 121 -29.56 -5.59 6.83
C LEU A 121 -30.66 -6.50 6.25
N GLY A 122 -30.28 -7.67 5.72
CA GLY A 122 -31.22 -8.65 5.18
C GLY A 122 -32.19 -9.19 6.21
N LEU A 123 -31.71 -9.44 7.43
CA LEU A 123 -32.53 -9.91 8.55
C LEU A 123 -33.44 -8.84 9.13
N THR A 124 -33.00 -7.57 9.13
CA THR A 124 -33.72 -6.49 9.83
C THR A 124 -34.80 -5.86 8.96
N THR A 125 -34.51 -5.62 7.68
CA THR A 125 -35.34 -4.71 6.86
C THR A 125 -36.06 -5.43 5.72
N ASN A 126 -35.77 -6.73 5.50
CA ASN A 126 -36.27 -7.56 4.38
C ASN A 126 -36.33 -6.80 3.04
N SER A 127 -35.42 -5.84 2.86
CA SER A 127 -35.54 -4.83 1.84
C SER A 127 -34.88 -5.33 0.56
N ILE A 128 -35.59 -5.15 -0.55
CA ILE A 128 -35.12 -5.42 -1.92
C ILE A 128 -33.74 -4.81 -2.19
N TYR A 129 -33.37 -3.74 -1.50
CA TYR A 129 -32.09 -3.07 -1.70
C TYR A 129 -30.86 -3.87 -1.26
N VAL A 130 -31.01 -4.86 -0.37
CA VAL A 130 -29.95 -5.81 -0.01
C VAL A 130 -29.54 -6.67 -1.22
N LEU A 131 -30.43 -6.79 -2.22
CA LEU A 131 -30.15 -7.50 -3.48
C LEU A 131 -29.14 -6.76 -4.38
N PHE A 132 -28.79 -5.50 -4.07
CA PHE A 132 -27.79 -4.72 -4.82
C PHE A 132 -26.40 -4.72 -4.16
N LEU A 133 -26.18 -5.54 -3.12
CA LEU A 133 -24.84 -5.78 -2.57
C LEU A 133 -23.97 -6.48 -3.63
N ASN A 134 -23.20 -5.66 -4.35
CA ASN A 134 -22.26 -6.07 -5.38
C ASN A 134 -20.83 -5.66 -4.98
N SER A 135 -19.88 -5.88 -5.89
CA SER A 135 -18.50 -5.39 -5.74
C SER A 135 -18.36 -3.86 -5.64
N HIS A 136 -19.44 -3.09 -5.78
CA HIS A 136 -19.42 -1.62 -5.79
C HIS A 136 -18.75 -1.01 -4.54
N TYR A 137 -19.18 -1.38 -3.33
CA TYR A 137 -18.61 -0.82 -2.09
C TYR A 137 -17.16 -1.27 -1.84
N LEU A 138 -16.80 -2.48 -2.28
CA LEU A 138 -15.42 -2.99 -2.26
C LEU A 138 -14.53 -2.14 -3.17
N ASN A 139 -14.99 -1.92 -4.39
CA ASN A 139 -14.31 -1.12 -5.40
C ASN A 139 -14.20 0.35 -4.98
N LEU A 140 -15.22 0.91 -4.34
CA LEU A 140 -15.22 2.25 -3.77
C LEU A 140 -14.19 2.39 -2.64
N SER A 141 -14.15 1.42 -1.72
CA SER A 141 -13.15 1.37 -0.63
C SER A 141 -11.73 1.34 -1.17
N MET A 142 -11.49 0.51 -2.19
CA MET A 142 -10.22 0.46 -2.91
C MET A 142 -9.90 1.79 -3.58
N PHE A 143 -10.87 2.42 -4.23
CA PHE A 143 -10.67 3.69 -4.91
C PHE A 143 -10.25 4.79 -3.91
N PHE A 144 -10.88 4.86 -2.74
CA PHE A 144 -10.45 5.76 -1.67
C PHE A 144 -9.02 5.44 -1.19
N ALA A 145 -8.66 4.16 -1.06
CA ALA A 145 -7.30 3.75 -0.72
C ALA A 145 -6.26 4.22 -1.76
N PHE A 146 -6.59 4.12 -3.04
CA PHE A 146 -5.77 4.63 -4.13
C PHE A 146 -5.65 6.16 -4.10
N ALA A 147 -6.75 6.86 -3.88
CA ALA A 147 -6.77 8.32 -3.78
C ALA A 147 -5.89 8.85 -2.63
N ALA A 148 -5.84 8.14 -1.51
CA ALA A 148 -4.99 8.49 -0.38
C ALA A 148 -3.49 8.30 -0.68
N LEU A 149 -3.13 7.30 -1.49
CA LEU A 149 -1.74 7.00 -1.85
C LEU A 149 -1.23 7.88 -3.01
N TYR A 150 -2.08 8.13 -3.99
CA TYR A 150 -1.72 8.77 -5.26
C TYR A 150 -2.63 9.96 -5.62
N PRO A 151 -2.75 10.98 -4.76
CA PRO A 151 -3.72 12.07 -4.95
C PRO A 151 -3.47 12.94 -6.19
N GLU A 152 -2.22 13.08 -6.62
CA GLU A 152 -1.82 13.91 -7.76
C GLU A 152 -1.78 13.16 -9.09
N THR A 153 -2.02 11.84 -9.10
CA THR A 153 -2.09 11.07 -10.35
C THR A 153 -3.30 11.52 -11.18
N ARG A 154 -3.11 11.56 -12.51
CA ARG A 154 -4.16 11.90 -13.47
C ARG A 154 -4.73 10.61 -14.04
N LEU A 155 -6.04 10.43 -13.92
CA LEU A 155 -6.80 9.37 -14.56
C LEU A 155 -7.50 9.94 -15.79
N LEU A 156 -7.44 9.20 -16.91
CA LEU A 156 -8.16 9.55 -18.12
C LEU A 156 -9.61 9.06 -18.00
N LEU A 157 -10.51 9.96 -17.63
CA LEU A 157 -11.93 9.68 -17.53
C LEU A 157 -12.50 9.47 -18.95
N PHE A 158 -13.13 8.31 -19.16
CA PHE A 158 -13.57 7.81 -20.48
C PHE A 158 -12.46 7.85 -21.56
N PHE A 159 -11.19 7.70 -21.19
CA PHE A 159 -10.03 7.86 -22.09
C PHE A 159 -9.86 9.24 -22.73
N ILE A 160 -10.65 10.25 -22.32
CA ILE A 160 -10.66 11.58 -22.97
C ILE A 160 -10.19 12.67 -22.00
N ILE A 161 -10.74 12.73 -20.78
CA ILE A 161 -10.54 13.87 -19.87
C ILE A 161 -9.57 13.50 -18.75
N PRO A 162 -8.35 14.09 -18.68
CA PRO A 162 -7.43 13.83 -17.58
C PRO A 162 -7.88 14.55 -16.31
N VAL A 163 -8.38 13.79 -15.33
CA VAL A 163 -8.84 14.31 -14.03
C VAL A 163 -7.92 13.82 -12.92
N LYS A 164 -7.54 14.70 -11.99
CA LYS A 164 -6.76 14.27 -10.81
C LYS A 164 -7.62 13.42 -9.88
N VAL A 165 -7.04 12.33 -9.35
CA VAL A 165 -7.75 11.39 -8.48
C VAL A 165 -8.39 12.07 -7.27
N LYS A 166 -7.72 13.08 -6.68
CA LYS A 166 -8.27 13.81 -5.51
C LYS A 166 -9.64 14.43 -5.77
N TRP A 167 -9.89 14.96 -6.96
CA TRP A 167 -11.18 15.53 -7.32
C TRP A 167 -12.25 14.46 -7.46
N LEU A 168 -11.90 13.33 -8.08
CA LEU A 168 -12.79 12.18 -8.20
C LEU A 168 -13.12 11.57 -6.81
N ALA A 169 -12.15 11.59 -5.88
CA ALA A 169 -12.36 11.17 -4.49
C ALA A 169 -13.32 12.10 -3.74
N TYR A 170 -13.18 13.43 -3.88
CA TYR A 170 -14.14 14.37 -3.29
C TYR A 170 -15.54 14.20 -3.88
N PHE A 171 -15.65 13.97 -5.18
CA PHE A 171 -16.93 13.70 -5.84
C PHE A 171 -17.59 12.42 -5.30
N ASN A 172 -16.86 11.31 -5.23
CA ASN A 172 -17.37 10.06 -4.65
C ASN A 172 -17.72 10.22 -3.16
N ALA A 173 -16.94 10.98 -2.39
CA ALA A 173 -17.25 11.28 -0.99
C ALA A 173 -18.52 12.13 -0.84
N ALA A 174 -18.77 13.07 -1.76
CA ALA A 174 -20.01 13.85 -1.78
C ALA A 174 -21.22 12.97 -2.13
N LEU A 175 -21.10 12.08 -3.12
CA LEU A 175 -22.15 11.11 -3.45
C LEU A 175 -22.45 10.18 -2.27
N PHE A 176 -21.42 9.71 -1.57
CA PHE A 176 -21.56 8.94 -0.33
C PHE A 176 -22.40 9.70 0.72
N LEU A 177 -22.10 10.99 0.95
CA LEU A 177 -22.81 11.79 1.95
C LEU A 177 -24.26 12.01 1.53
N TYR A 178 -24.49 12.22 0.23
CA TYR A 178 -25.82 12.33 -0.34
C TYR A 178 -26.62 11.03 -0.15
N GLU A 179 -26.03 9.87 -0.44
CA GLU A 179 -26.66 8.55 -0.21
C GLU A 179 -26.99 8.34 1.27
N MET A 180 -26.14 8.81 2.19
CA MET A 180 -26.38 8.67 3.62
C MET A 180 -27.56 9.51 4.11
N ILE A 181 -27.83 10.66 3.49
CA ILE A 181 -28.92 11.57 3.84
C ILE A 181 -30.24 11.15 3.20
N MET A 182 -30.21 10.74 1.93
CA MET A 182 -31.42 10.45 1.16
C MET A 182 -31.98 9.05 1.42
N ASN A 183 -31.14 8.08 1.80
CA ASN A 183 -31.61 6.72 2.04
C ASN A 183 -32.18 6.56 3.45
N PRO A 184 -33.31 5.85 3.62
CA PRO A 184 -33.88 5.57 4.94
C PRO A 184 -32.96 4.66 5.74
N PHE A 185 -33.01 4.77 7.07
CA PHE A 185 -32.33 3.81 7.95
C PHE A 185 -32.93 2.41 7.74
N PRO A 186 -32.12 1.34 7.63
CA PRO A 186 -30.66 1.26 7.80
C PRO A 186 -29.85 1.33 6.49
N LEU A 187 -30.45 1.67 5.35
CA LEU A 187 -29.74 1.75 4.07
C LEU A 187 -28.65 2.82 4.04
N SER A 188 -28.84 3.90 4.79
CA SER A 188 -27.82 4.95 4.98
C SER A 188 -26.49 4.40 5.52
N LEU A 189 -26.46 3.19 6.09
CA LEU A 189 -25.26 2.54 6.60
C LEU A 189 -24.47 1.74 5.55
N LEU A 190 -25.03 1.43 4.36
CA LEU A 190 -24.30 0.64 3.35
C LEU A 190 -22.99 1.31 2.91
N PRO A 191 -22.97 2.61 2.60
CA PRO A 191 -21.75 3.27 2.17
C PRO A 191 -20.66 3.19 3.27
N LEU A 192 -21.07 3.21 4.55
CA LEU A 192 -20.17 3.18 5.72
C LEU A 192 -19.23 1.97 5.72
N ILE A 193 -19.63 0.86 5.09
CA ILE A 193 -18.80 -0.33 4.86
C ILE A 193 -17.51 0.05 4.11
N ALA A 194 -17.63 0.78 3.00
CA ALA A 194 -16.50 1.16 2.17
C ALA A 194 -15.54 2.08 2.92
N VAL A 195 -16.09 3.03 3.68
CA VAL A 195 -15.34 3.99 4.50
C VAL A 195 -14.66 3.31 5.69
N LEU A 196 -15.34 2.39 6.36
CA LEU A 196 -14.79 1.67 7.52
C LEU A 196 -13.64 0.76 7.10
N ASN A 197 -13.81 -0.03 6.03
CA ASN A 197 -12.72 -0.85 5.49
C ASN A 197 -11.52 0.01 5.05
N PHE A 198 -11.79 1.16 4.41
CA PHE A 198 -10.75 2.11 4.05
C PHE A 198 -10.05 2.74 5.27
N LEU A 199 -10.79 3.18 6.29
CA LEU A 199 -10.26 3.82 7.50
C LEU A 199 -9.37 2.87 8.31
N ILE A 200 -9.69 1.57 8.38
CA ILE A 200 -8.89 0.58 9.10
C ILE A 200 -7.45 0.53 8.55
N PHE A 201 -7.29 0.59 7.23
CA PHE A 201 -5.99 0.39 6.57
C PHE A 201 -5.30 1.69 6.15
N CYS A 202 -6.05 2.68 5.69
CA CYS A 202 -5.54 3.97 5.19
C CYS A 202 -5.79 5.15 6.13
N GLY A 203 -6.51 4.97 7.24
CA GLY A 203 -6.81 6.07 8.17
C GLY A 203 -5.55 6.77 8.66
N ASP A 204 -4.48 6.03 8.97
CA ASP A 204 -3.20 6.59 9.44
C ASP A 204 -2.57 7.58 8.43
N ILE A 205 -2.81 7.41 7.12
CA ILE A 205 -2.30 8.29 6.06
C ILE A 205 -3.06 9.62 6.04
N ILE A 206 -4.38 9.57 6.21
CA ILE A 206 -5.26 10.75 6.23
C ILE A 206 -5.04 11.57 7.50
N PHE A 207 -4.99 10.92 8.67
CA PHE A 207 -4.73 11.64 9.92
C PHE A 207 -3.33 12.27 9.96
N ALA A 208 -2.37 11.69 9.22
CA ALA A 208 -1.06 12.29 9.04
C ALA A 208 -1.05 13.47 8.04
N SER A 209 -1.86 13.42 6.97
CA SER A 209 -1.96 14.50 5.98
C SER A 209 -2.77 15.70 6.47
N LEU A 210 -3.80 15.48 7.31
CA LEU A 210 -4.57 16.55 7.97
C LEU A 210 -3.83 17.21 9.15
N GLY A 211 -2.56 16.89 9.38
CA GLY A 211 -1.76 17.50 10.45
C GLY A 211 -2.16 17.12 11.88
N MET A 212 -3.27 16.39 12.07
CA MET A 212 -3.75 15.90 13.37
C MET A 212 -2.79 14.89 14.02
N MET A 213 -1.94 14.24 13.23
CA MET A 213 -0.98 13.26 13.74
C MET A 213 0.45 13.68 13.40
N ARG A 214 1.07 14.39 14.36
CA ARG A 214 2.50 14.67 14.38
C ARG A 214 3.26 13.35 14.17
N ARG A 215 3.87 13.16 12.99
CA ARG A 215 4.73 12.01 12.68
C ARG A 215 5.83 11.92 13.74
N LYS A 216 5.63 11.12 14.79
CA LYS A 216 6.71 10.56 15.63
C LYS A 216 7.47 9.45 14.86
N TYR A 217 7.56 9.55 13.54
CA TYR A 217 8.28 8.62 12.67
C TYR A 217 9.56 9.29 12.17
N SER A 218 10.47 9.58 13.10
CA SER A 218 11.89 9.82 12.82
C SER A 218 12.64 9.99 14.15
N ARG A 219 12.69 8.93 14.97
CA ARG A 219 13.75 8.84 16.00
C ARG A 219 14.78 7.77 15.61
N GLN A 220 14.37 6.74 14.87
CA GLN A 220 15.27 5.66 14.46
C GLN A 220 16.18 6.03 13.27
N ALA A 221 15.70 6.80 12.30
CA ALA A 221 16.53 7.31 11.19
C ALA A 221 17.51 8.42 11.64
N ILE A 222 17.15 9.19 12.68
CA ILE A 222 18.05 10.18 13.29
C ILE A 222 19.17 9.48 14.06
N ASN A 223 18.88 8.37 14.74
CA ASN A 223 19.90 7.60 15.45
C ASN A 223 20.92 6.95 14.50
N PHE A 224 20.50 6.48 13.31
CA PHE A 224 21.44 5.96 12.31
C PHE A 224 22.36 7.07 11.78
N LYS A 225 21.82 8.23 11.37
CA LYS A 225 22.65 9.37 10.92
C LYS A 225 23.54 9.94 12.03
N LYS A 226 23.10 9.92 13.29
CA LYS A 226 23.94 10.30 14.44
C LYS A 226 25.04 9.27 14.67
N ALA A 227 24.73 7.97 14.64
CA ALA A 227 25.73 6.90 14.76
C ALA A 227 26.78 6.96 13.65
N THR A 228 26.38 7.19 12.39
CA THR A 228 27.34 7.40 11.28
C THR A 228 28.18 8.66 11.50
N LYS A 229 27.58 9.77 11.96
CA LYS A 229 28.33 10.98 12.31
C LYS A 229 29.30 10.79 13.48
N HIS A 230 29.00 9.95 14.47
CA HIS A 230 29.92 9.65 15.57
C HIS A 230 31.11 8.79 15.10
N VAL A 231 30.89 7.83 14.18
CA VAL A 231 31.97 7.05 13.56
C VAL A 231 32.86 7.93 12.67
N THR A 232 32.28 8.81 11.84
CA THR A 232 33.06 9.74 11.00
C THR A 232 33.77 10.81 11.84
N ARG A 233 33.15 11.29 12.93
CA ARG A 233 33.76 12.30 13.81
C ARG A 233 34.93 11.72 14.60
N ASN A 234 34.88 10.48 15.05
CA ASN A 234 36.01 9.86 15.75
C ASN A 234 37.21 9.55 14.84
N GLN A 235 37.00 9.38 13.52
CA GLN A 235 38.11 9.28 12.55
C GLN A 235 38.73 10.65 12.21
N VAL A 236 37.98 11.75 12.31
CA VAL A 236 38.44 13.11 11.97
C VAL A 236 38.91 13.91 13.20
N SER A 237 38.57 13.48 14.41
CA SER A 237 38.91 14.18 15.67
C SER A 237 40.19 13.62 16.32
N ARG A 238 41.30 13.62 15.59
CA ARG A 238 42.61 13.83 16.23
C ARG A 238 42.86 15.34 16.23
N PRO A 239 43.16 15.95 17.40
CA PRO A 239 43.19 17.40 17.56
C PRO A 239 44.29 18.01 16.69
N SER A 240 43.92 19.01 15.88
CA SER A 240 44.79 20.09 15.38
C SER A 240 46.27 19.71 15.16
N ALA A 241 46.53 18.73 14.29
CA ALA A 241 47.87 18.52 13.77
C ALA A 241 48.08 19.51 12.60
N PRO A 242 49.20 20.26 12.55
CA PRO A 242 49.50 21.21 11.47
C PRO A 242 49.78 20.53 10.10
N TYR A 243 49.46 19.24 9.98
CA TYR A 243 49.70 18.41 8.82
C TYR A 243 48.53 17.45 8.59
N ARG A 244 48.23 17.17 7.32
CA ARG A 244 47.16 16.23 6.92
C ARG A 244 47.64 14.78 6.86
N ARG A 245 48.93 14.57 6.57
CA ARG A 245 49.57 13.24 6.46
C ARG A 245 50.94 13.29 7.15
N LYS A 246 51.28 12.21 7.87
CA LYS A 246 52.58 12.01 8.53
C LYS A 246 53.02 10.58 8.37
N CYS A 247 54.28 10.37 8.00
CA CYS A 247 54.85 9.03 7.89
C CYS A 247 55.02 8.40 9.28
N ALA A 248 54.58 7.15 9.45
CA ALA A 248 54.70 6.39 10.70
C ALA A 248 56.15 5.99 11.06
N VAL A 249 57.06 5.93 10.07
CA VAL A 249 58.46 5.50 10.26
C VAL A 249 59.36 6.70 10.54
N CYS A 250 59.39 7.69 9.64
CA CYS A 250 60.31 8.84 9.74
C CYS A 250 59.70 10.12 10.30
N GLY A 251 58.39 10.15 10.52
CA GLY A 251 57.72 11.32 11.08
C GLY A 251 57.59 12.54 10.16
N ARG A 252 58.10 12.50 8.92
CA ARG A 252 57.94 13.57 7.91
C ARG A 252 56.47 13.86 7.67
N THR A 253 56.14 15.15 7.53
CA THR A 253 54.77 15.62 7.32
C THR A 253 54.58 16.25 5.94
N ASP A 254 53.33 16.26 5.48
CA ASP A 254 52.91 16.85 4.19
C ASP A 254 53.25 18.34 4.06
N LYS A 255 53.41 19.04 5.19
CA LYS A 255 53.73 20.47 5.21
C LYS A 255 55.21 20.76 5.07
N ASP A 256 56.07 19.91 5.64
CA ASP A 256 57.53 20.08 5.57
C ASP A 256 58.09 19.70 4.20
N ASN A 257 57.39 18.83 3.47
CA ASN A 257 57.82 18.32 2.17
C ASN A 257 56.63 18.18 1.19
N PRO A 258 56.21 19.27 0.51
CA PRO A 258 55.03 19.26 -0.36
C PRO A 258 55.18 18.41 -1.63
N ASN A 259 56.41 18.05 -2.02
CA ASN A 259 56.68 17.26 -3.23
C ASN A 259 56.71 15.74 -2.97
N LEU A 260 56.59 15.30 -1.71
CA LEU A 260 56.68 13.90 -1.32
C LEU A 260 55.29 13.26 -1.27
N GLU A 261 55.11 12.15 -1.99
CA GLU A 261 53.84 11.43 -1.96
C GLU A 261 53.69 10.58 -0.69
N PHE A 262 52.53 10.70 -0.04
CA PHE A 262 52.14 9.87 1.10
C PHE A 262 51.04 8.89 0.70
N ARG A 263 51.29 7.60 0.94
CA ARG A 263 50.39 6.49 0.58
C ARG A 263 50.13 5.59 1.80
N TYR A 264 49.06 4.81 1.73
CA TYR A 264 48.69 3.84 2.76
C TYR A 264 49.08 2.43 2.30
N CYS A 265 49.61 1.62 3.22
CA CYS A 265 49.84 0.22 2.94
C CYS A 265 48.53 -0.56 3.13
N SER A 266 48.14 -1.37 2.13
CA SER A 266 46.95 -2.22 2.20
C SER A 266 47.14 -3.48 3.05
N ARG A 267 48.40 -3.82 3.40
CA ARG A 267 48.75 -5.03 4.16
C ARG A 267 48.90 -4.79 5.67
N CYS A 268 49.00 -3.53 6.10
CA CYS A 268 49.08 -3.18 7.51
C CYS A 268 47.69 -3.17 8.15
N ALA A 269 47.59 -3.62 9.40
CA ALA A 269 46.40 -3.42 10.20
C ALA A 269 46.27 -1.95 10.61
N GLY A 270 45.09 -1.37 10.42
CA GLY A 270 44.82 0.04 10.70
C GLY A 270 45.26 1.04 9.62
N TYR A 271 45.02 2.32 9.88
CA TYR A 271 45.28 3.41 8.93
C TYR A 271 46.64 4.08 9.20
N HIS A 272 47.71 3.53 8.64
CA HIS A 272 49.07 4.10 8.74
C HIS A 272 49.52 4.69 7.40
N CYS A 273 49.93 5.97 7.42
CA CYS A 273 50.52 6.67 6.28
C CYS A 273 52.04 6.41 6.21
N PHE A 274 52.56 6.22 5.01
CA PHE A 274 53.99 6.12 4.72
C PHE A 274 54.36 7.08 3.57
N CYS A 275 55.56 7.64 3.61
CA CYS A 275 56.11 8.33 2.44
C CYS A 275 56.61 7.31 1.39
N ILE A 276 56.80 7.75 0.15
CA ILE A 276 57.25 6.90 -0.96
C ILE A 276 58.54 6.12 -0.65
N ASP A 277 59.44 6.70 0.16
CA ASP A 277 60.70 6.05 0.54
C ASP A 277 60.51 4.89 1.53
N HIS A 278 59.43 4.90 2.32
CA HIS A 278 59.20 3.93 3.41
C HIS A 278 58.02 2.99 3.15
N ILE A 279 57.22 3.21 2.11
CA ILE A 279 56.08 2.34 1.81
C ILE A 279 56.50 0.92 1.44
N ASN A 280 57.68 0.72 0.86
CA ASN A 280 58.15 -0.60 0.42
C ASN A 280 59.12 -1.27 1.39
N SER A 281 59.60 -0.55 2.41
CA SER A 281 60.67 -0.99 3.33
C SER A 281 60.25 -1.00 4.80
N HIS A 282 58.98 -0.71 5.12
CA HIS A 282 58.48 -0.76 6.49
C HIS A 282 58.13 -2.19 6.92
N ILE A 283 58.30 -2.46 8.22
CA ILE A 283 57.74 -3.66 8.85
C ILE A 283 56.23 -3.45 8.95
N HIS A 284 55.45 -4.41 8.46
CA HIS A 284 54.00 -4.32 8.52
C HIS A 284 53.53 -4.38 9.98
N PHE A 285 52.67 -3.43 10.34
CA PHE A 285 51.98 -3.45 11.62
C PHE A 285 50.93 -4.56 11.56
N VAL A 286 51.13 -5.58 12.36
CA VAL A 286 50.18 -6.65 12.63
C VAL A 286 49.64 -6.36 14.02
N GLU A 287 48.32 -6.33 14.18
CA GLU A 287 47.65 -6.06 15.48
C GLU A 287 48.21 -6.88 16.64
#